data_AF-A0A7V3RD87-F1
#
_entry.id   AF-A0A7V3RD87-F1
#
_cell.length_a   1.000
_cell.length_b   1.000
_cell.length_c   1.000
_cell.angle_alpha   90.00
_cell.angle_beta   90.00
_cell.angle_gamma   90.00
#
_symmetry.space_group_name_H-M   'P 1'
#
loop_
_entity.id
_entity.type
_entity.pdbx_description
1 polymer ?
#
loop_
_entity_poly.entity_id
_entity_poly.type
_entity_poly.pdbx_seq_one_letter_code
_entity_poly.pdbx_strand_id
1 'polypeptide(L)' 'MKSDKYCSFCGRDASEVNRLIAGPNGIYICDECVELFHDILHDHQNEPQKASQRALPNPIEIKNELDKYV' A
#
# COMPACT_ATOMS: atom_id res chain seq x y z
N MET A 1 -31.23 21.60 7.56
CA MET A 1 -29.78 21.34 7.69
C MET A 1 -29.54 19.95 7.16
N LYS A 2 -28.97 19.79 5.97
CA LYS A 2 -28.62 18.46 5.45
C LYS A 2 -27.32 18.04 6.13
N SER A 3 -27.37 16.93 6.87
CA SER A 3 -26.16 16.25 7.35
C SER A 3 -25.67 15.37 6.21
N ASP A 4 -25.00 16.01 5.26
CA ASP A 4 -24.34 15.34 4.16
C ASP A 4 -23.19 14.51 4.76
N LYS A 5 -23.22 13.19 4.52
CA LYS A 5 -22.27 12.25 5.09
C LYS A 5 -21.17 12.08 4.06
N TYR A 6 -19.98 12.62 4.36
CA TYR A 6 -18.85 12.59 3.45
C TYR A 6 -17.84 11.51 3.85
N CYS A 7 -17.22 10.88 2.86
CA CYS A 7 -16.06 10.04 3.09
C CYS A 7 -14.90 10.89 3.63
N SER A 8 -14.35 10.49 4.78
CA SER A 8 -13.25 11.21 5.44
C SER A 8 -11.91 11.13 4.70
N PHE A 9 -11.81 10.29 3.65
CA PHE A 9 -10.58 10.05 2.89
C PHE A 9 -10.59 10.75 1.53
N CYS A 10 -11.66 10.59 0.75
CA CYS A 10 -11.76 11.20 -0.60
C CYS A 10 -12.65 12.46 -0.65
N GLY A 11 -13.41 12.75 0.42
CA GLY A 11 -14.29 13.92 0.51
C GLY A 11 -15.62 13.81 -0.25
N ARG A 12 -15.89 12.69 -0.93
CA ARG A 12 -17.14 12.47 -1.68
C ARG A 12 -18.34 12.31 -0.77
N ASP A 13 -19.50 12.75 -1.24
CA ASP A 13 -20.78 12.58 -0.55
C ASP A 13 -21.31 11.14 -0.65
N ALA A 14 -22.15 10.74 0.30
CA ALA A 14 -22.86 9.46 0.29
C ALA A 14 -23.67 9.21 -0.99
N SER A 15 -24.07 10.26 -1.72
CA SER A 15 -24.79 10.16 -2.99
C SER A 15 -23.89 9.86 -4.19
N GLU A 16 -22.58 10.11 -4.06
CA GLU A 16 -21.58 9.91 -5.12
C GLU A 16 -20.90 8.54 -5.04
N VAL A 17 -21.14 7.78 -3.97
CA VAL A 17 -20.53 6.47 -3.71
C VAL A 17 -21.60 5.41 -3.54
N ASN A 18 -21.29 4.18 -3.94
CA ASN A 18 -22.25 3.09 -3.87
C ASN A 18 -22.45 2.60 -2.42
N ARG A 19 -21.38 2.64 -1.60
CA ARG A 19 -21.47 2.32 -0.17
C ARG A 19 -20.64 3.28 0.66
N LEU A 20 -21.21 3.75 1.77
CA LEU A 20 -20.52 4.54 2.79
C LEU A 20 -20.62 3.83 4.14
N ILE A 21 -19.48 3.49 4.72
CA ILE A 21 -19.34 2.73 5.96
C ILE A 21 -19.04 3.69 7.11
N ALA A 22 -19.78 3.58 8.20
CA ALA A 22 -19.57 4.40 9.40
C ALA A 22 -18.59 3.71 10.36
N GLY A 23 -17.57 4.45 10.78
CA GLY A 23 -16.60 4.06 11.79
C GLY A 23 -16.90 4.68 13.17
N PRO A 24 -16.13 4.30 14.20
CA PRO A 24 -16.17 4.98 15.49
C PRO A 24 -15.80 6.46 15.34
N ASN A 25 -16.22 7.27 16.32
CA ASN A 25 -15.93 8.71 16.37
C ASN A 25 -16.49 9.55 15.19
N GLY A 26 -17.47 9.03 14.46
CA GLY A 26 -18.11 9.77 13.35
C GLY A 26 -17.26 9.87 12.09
N ILE A 27 -16.29 8.96 11.92
CA ILE A 27 -15.48 8.82 10.70
C ILE A 27 -16.26 7.98 9.68
N TYR A 28 -16.12 8.29 8.39
CA TYR A 28 -16.77 7.52 7.32
C TYR A 28 -15.77 7.16 6.23
N ILE A 29 -15.94 5.98 5.63
CA ILE A 29 -15.12 5.50 4.51
C ILE A 29 -16.01 4.91 3.43
N CYS A 30 -15.75 5.22 2.15
CA CYS A 30 -16.47 4.62 1.03
C CYS A 30 -15.82 3.32 0.54
N ASP A 31 -16.56 2.53 -0.21
CA ASP A 31 -16.11 1.28 -0.84
C ASP A 31 -14.89 1.48 -1.75
N GLU A 32 -14.88 2.51 -2.60
CA GLU A 32 -13.75 2.81 -3.48
C GLU A 32 -12.44 3.06 -2.71
N CYS A 33 -12.51 3.76 -1.57
CA CYS A 33 -11.33 3.97 -0.72
C CYS A 33 -10.86 2.66 -0.08
N VAL A 34 -11.79 1.76 0.31
CA VAL A 34 -11.44 0.45 0.87
C VAL A 34 -10.72 -0.40 -0.18
N GLU A 35 -11.22 -0.43 -1.41
CA GLU A 35 -10.59 -1.17 -2.52
C GLU A 35 -9.20 -0.61 -2.85
N LEU A 36 -9.09 0.72 -3.00
CA LEU A 36 -7.81 1.36 -3.27
C LEU A 36 -6.77 1.06 -2.17
N PHE A 37 -7.16 1.16 -0.90
CA PHE A 37 -6.26 0.83 0.20
C PHE A 37 -5.96 -0.66 0.30
N HIS A 38 -6.90 -1.54 -0.08
CA HIS A 38 -6.64 -2.96 -0.17
C HIS A 38 -5.55 -3.26 -1.20
N ASP A 39 -5.66 -2.67 -2.40
CA ASP A 39 -4.69 -2.85 -3.47
C ASP A 39 -3.30 -2.33 -3.08
N ILE A 40 -3.23 -1.13 -2.48
CA ILE A 40 -1.96 -0.57 -1.98
C ILE A 40 -1.32 -1.49 -0.94
N LEU A 41 -2.11 -2.06 -0.03
CA LEU A 41 -1.59 -2.98 0.99
C LEU A 41 -1.15 -4.33 0.40
N HIS A 42 -1.80 -4.78 -0.67
CA HIS A 42 -1.51 -6.07 -1.31
C HIS A 42 -0.35 -6.01 -2.31
N ASP A 43 -0.15 -4.88 -2.99
CA ASP A 43 0.95 -4.65 -3.94
C ASP A 43 2.31 -4.79 -3.23
N HIS A 44 2.41 -4.30 -1.99
CA HIS A 44 3.59 -4.48 -1.14
C HIS A 44 3.82 -5.92 -0.64
N GLN A 45 2.88 -6.86 -0.83
CA GLN A 45 3.11 -8.27 -0.49
C GLN A 45 3.78 -9.06 -1.62
N ASN A 46 3.70 -8.56 -2.86
CA ASN A 46 4.33 -9.18 -4.03
C ASN A 46 5.73 -8.63 -4.34
N GLU A 47 6.12 -7.52 -3.69
CA GLU A 47 7.55 -7.27 -3.51
C GLU A 47 8.10 -8.43 -2.68
N PRO A 48 8.97 -9.30 -3.23
CA PRO A 48 9.61 -10.27 -2.38
C PRO A 48 10.27 -9.47 -1.26
N GLN A 49 9.97 -9.82 -0.01
CA GLN A 49 10.76 -9.42 1.15
C GLN A 49 12.18 -10.00 1.02
N LYS A 50 12.90 -9.69 -0.07
CA LYS A 50 14.29 -9.98 -0.37
C LYS A 50 15.15 -8.85 0.19
N ALA A 51 14.88 -8.48 1.43
CA ALA A 51 15.89 -7.95 2.32
C ALA A 51 15.98 -8.83 3.57
N SER A 52 15.73 -10.14 3.43
CA SER A 52 16.38 -11.12 4.31
C SER A 52 17.87 -11.05 4.00
N GLN A 53 18.57 -10.16 4.71
CA GLN A 53 20.02 -10.16 4.98
C GLN A 53 20.83 -11.05 4.03
N ARG A 54 20.93 -10.68 2.75
CA ARG A 54 22.01 -11.23 1.94
C ARG A 54 23.25 -10.53 2.44
N ALA A 55 24.09 -11.28 3.16
CA ALA A 55 25.42 -10.82 3.52
C ALA A 55 26.06 -10.27 2.24
N LEU A 56 26.33 -8.97 2.22
CA LEU A 56 27.01 -8.35 1.09
C LEU A 56 28.37 -9.06 0.96
N PRO A 57 28.70 -9.60 -0.23
CA PRO A 57 29.99 -10.25 -0.42
C PRO A 57 31.10 -9.26 -0.12
N ASN A 58 32.19 -9.74 0.46
CA ASN A 58 33.34 -8.87 0.71
C ASN A 58 33.99 -8.45 -0.63
N PRO A 59 34.80 -7.38 -0.65
CA PRO A 59 35.42 -6.90 -1.89
C PRO A 59 36.26 -7.95 -2.64
N ILE A 60 36.79 -8.95 -1.94
CA ILE A 60 37.58 -10.04 -2.55
C ILE A 60 36.66 -10.99 -3.33
N GLU A 61 35.53 -11.36 -2.75
CA GLU A 61 34.51 -12.20 -3.41
C GLU A 61 33.95 -11.52 -4.67
N ILE A 62 33.68 -10.21 -4.59
CA ILE A 62 33.21 -9.43 -5.75
C ILE A 62 34.24 -9.46 -6.88
N LYS A 63 35.51 -9.24 -6.55
CA LYS A 63 36.60 -9.27 -7.54
C LYS A 63 36.73 -10.64 -8.19
N ASN A 64 36.72 -11.71 -7.39
CA ASN A 64 36.88 -13.07 -7.89
C ASN A 64 35.75 -13.49 -8.84
N GLU A 65 34.51 -13.03 -8.63
CA GLU A 65 33.41 -13.27 -9.56
C GLU A 65 33.58 -12.49 -10.86
N LEU A 66 34.02 -11.23 -10.80
CA LEU A 66 34.25 -10.40 -11.99
C LEU A 66 35.38 -10.96 -12.86
N ASP A 67 36.43 -11.49 -12.23
CA ASP A 67 37.58 -12.09 -12.91
C ASP A 67 37.22 -13.36 -13.71
N LYS A 68 36.03 -13.97 -13.50
CA LYS A 68 35.55 -15.13 -14.30
C LYS A 68 35.06 -14.74 -15.70
N TYR A 69 34.79 -13.47 -15.94
CA TYR A 69 34.22 -12.97 -17.20
C TYR A 69 35.25 -12.31 -18.12
N VAL A 70 36.53 -12.39 -17.77
CA VAL A 70 37.65 -11.79 -18.51
C VAL A 70 38.54 -12.88 -19.08
#